data_AF-A0A2L1S6D6-F1
#
_entry.id   AF-A0A2L1S6D6-F1
#
_cell.length_a   1.000
_cell.length_b   1.000
_cell.length_c   1.000
_cell.angle_alpha   90.00
_cell.angle_beta   90.00
_cell.angle_gamma   90.00
#
_symmetry.space_group_name_H-M   'P 1'
#
loop_
_entity.id
_entity.type
_entity.pdbx_description
1 polymer ?
#
loop_
_entity_poly.entity_id
_entity_poly.type
_entity_poly.pdbx_seq_one_letter_code
_entity_poly.pdbx_strand_id
1 'polypeptide(L)'
;MLGPILAAEPDEQNFLKLKAGEAFDAQCNLFKQFERNFISILETDYKAETAIYADWQSGMVDEVAYQTHLDGLIAEANAIADEIGCRPPAAPHVDWLRSQIVPLLYTDLVIAFDTGGLSDEEKAAGLTYENMMASHYGENWPPAAEYFQADAARQLREAQEQDSAFDVLPDFSFLDDTEYDFAESALRSKAARTLNSILFEIAVERQDLHLRPGFGERGGIVEIQGAYNIAVADIWRSGETFALLEDGTRIHAALTVLPFGSIRVMVFGPEAERLAGGGVSYLLPEGPLPEGFSSETEFYADPAWRQSASRFEATLIDDPCLGGPCFELPYDTMTAIMRAGEGRLAQLVFRENLSTPLPPPGEPNAALTPIRPTALFRRAEILAALD
;
A
#
# COMPACT_ATOMS: atom_id res chain seq x y z
N MET A 1 11.91 -39.45 -13.90
CA MET A 1 11.16 -39.56 -15.17
C MET A 1 10.05 -38.54 -15.04
N LEU A 2 10.31 -37.31 -15.46
CA LEU A 2 9.35 -36.21 -15.44
C LEU A 2 8.43 -36.41 -16.66
N GLY A 3 7.11 -36.34 -16.43
CA GLY A 3 6.10 -36.47 -17.48
C GLY A 3 6.24 -35.38 -18.54
N PRO A 4 5.51 -35.49 -19.67
CA PRO A 4 5.56 -34.49 -20.72
C PRO A 4 5.08 -33.17 -20.13
N ILE A 5 5.99 -32.21 -19.99
CA ILE A 5 5.67 -30.80 -19.82
C ILE A 5 4.79 -30.47 -21.03
N LEU A 6 3.48 -30.37 -20.82
CA LEU A 6 2.63 -29.67 -21.77
C LEU A 6 3.25 -28.28 -21.84
N ALA A 7 3.93 -27.99 -22.94
CA ALA A 7 4.58 -26.71 -23.12
C ALA A 7 3.46 -25.66 -23.13
N ALA A 8 3.22 -25.03 -21.98
CA ALA A 8 2.29 -23.91 -21.88
C ALA A 8 2.72 -22.85 -22.90
N GLU A 9 1.75 -22.12 -23.48
CA GLU A 9 2.06 -21.06 -24.44
C GLU A 9 2.99 -20.01 -23.80
N PRO A 10 3.79 -19.25 -24.58
CA PRO A 10 4.76 -18.30 -24.01
C PRO A 10 4.21 -17.35 -22.95
N ASP A 11 2.92 -16.99 -23.05
CA ASP A 11 2.23 -16.09 -22.13
C ASP A 11 1.76 -16.83 -20.86
N GLU A 12 1.29 -18.08 -20.99
CA GLU A 12 1.01 -18.94 -19.83
C GLU A 12 2.30 -19.28 -19.04
N GLN A 13 3.43 -19.41 -19.73
CA GLN A 13 4.73 -19.59 -19.09
C GLN A 13 5.14 -18.37 -18.24
N ASN A 14 4.74 -17.16 -18.60
CA ASN A 14 5.01 -15.97 -17.79
C ASN A 14 4.16 -15.97 -16.52
N PHE A 15 2.87 -16.33 -16.61
CA PHE A 15 2.02 -16.50 -15.43
C PHE A 15 2.56 -17.61 -14.50
N LEU A 16 2.99 -18.73 -15.06
CA LEU A 16 3.62 -19.81 -14.27
C LEU A 16 4.91 -19.34 -13.58
N LYS A 17 5.78 -18.60 -14.27
CA LYS A 17 7.02 -18.05 -13.68
C LYS A 17 6.74 -17.05 -12.57
N LEU A 18 5.73 -16.19 -12.74
CA LEU A 18 5.26 -15.27 -11.71
C LEU A 18 4.86 -16.06 -10.46
N LYS A 19 3.96 -17.05 -10.61
CA LYS A 19 3.50 -17.85 -9.48
C LYS A 19 4.60 -18.68 -8.83
N ALA A 20 5.57 -19.16 -9.60
CA ALA A 20 6.75 -19.83 -9.04
C ALA A 20 7.59 -18.84 -8.21
N GLY A 21 7.79 -17.61 -8.69
CA GLY A 21 8.48 -16.54 -7.96
C GLY A 21 7.78 -16.17 -6.65
N GLU A 22 6.45 -16.04 -6.68
CA GLU A 22 5.62 -15.84 -5.48
C GLU A 22 5.76 -17.00 -4.48
N ALA A 23 5.72 -18.24 -4.96
CA ALA A 23 5.86 -19.42 -4.11
C ALA A 23 7.26 -19.49 -3.45
N PHE A 24 8.32 -19.18 -4.19
CA PHE A 24 9.66 -19.05 -3.62
C PHE A 24 9.74 -17.92 -2.59
N ASP A 25 9.11 -16.78 -2.84
CA ASP A 25 9.05 -15.70 -1.87
C ASP A 25 8.34 -16.11 -0.58
N ALA A 26 7.19 -16.78 -0.69
CA ALA A 26 6.44 -17.25 0.47
C ALA A 26 7.25 -18.23 1.33
N GLN A 27 8.06 -19.09 0.70
CA GLN A 27 8.91 -20.05 1.41
C GLN A 27 10.18 -19.42 1.99
N CYS A 28 10.76 -18.44 1.28
CA CYS A 28 12.15 -18.01 1.50
C CYS A 28 12.30 -16.53 1.88
N ASN A 29 11.22 -15.75 1.85
CA ASN A 29 11.16 -14.32 2.16
C ASN A 29 12.22 -13.51 1.38
N LEU A 30 12.16 -13.59 0.05
CA LEU A 30 13.22 -13.09 -0.85
C LEU A 30 12.97 -11.67 -1.34
N PHE A 31 11.71 -11.21 -1.31
CA PHE A 31 11.32 -9.86 -1.66
C PHE A 31 11.12 -8.99 -0.41
N LYS A 32 11.30 -7.69 -0.59
CA LYS A 32 10.84 -6.66 0.34
C LYS A 32 9.32 -6.50 0.23
N GLN A 33 8.66 -6.02 1.27
CA GLN A 33 7.20 -5.81 1.23
C GLN A 33 6.81 -4.78 0.17
N PHE A 34 7.58 -3.71 -0.03
CA PHE A 34 7.29 -2.77 -1.10
C PHE A 34 7.42 -3.40 -2.51
N GLU A 35 8.29 -4.40 -2.72
CA GLU A 35 8.37 -5.15 -3.98
C GLU A 35 7.11 -6.01 -4.19
N ARG A 36 6.62 -6.64 -3.11
CA ARG A 36 5.38 -7.46 -3.15
C ARG A 36 4.15 -6.67 -3.59
N ASN A 37 4.10 -5.36 -3.34
CA ASN A 37 2.97 -4.52 -3.76
C ASN A 37 2.79 -4.51 -5.29
N PHE A 38 3.86 -4.74 -6.06
CA PHE A 38 3.81 -4.78 -7.53
C PHE A 38 3.45 -6.15 -8.09
N ILE A 39 3.54 -7.22 -7.29
CA ILE A 39 3.22 -8.59 -7.75
C ILE A 39 1.75 -8.68 -8.20
N SER A 40 0.83 -8.04 -7.48
CA SER A 40 -0.61 -8.05 -7.85
C SER A 40 -0.91 -7.39 -9.21
N ILE A 41 -0.12 -6.38 -9.60
CA ILE A 41 -0.21 -5.72 -10.90
C ILE A 41 0.24 -6.72 -11.97
N LEU A 42 1.43 -7.30 -11.80
CA LEU A 42 1.98 -8.31 -12.70
C LEU A 42 1.07 -9.54 -12.83
N GLU A 43 0.44 -9.98 -11.74
CA GLU A 43 -0.54 -11.05 -11.76
C GLU A 43 -1.73 -10.71 -12.65
N THR A 44 -2.27 -9.50 -12.52
CA THR A 44 -3.40 -9.06 -13.33
C THR A 44 -3.01 -9.03 -14.82
N ASP A 45 -1.84 -8.48 -15.13
CA ASP A 45 -1.34 -8.35 -16.50
C ASP A 45 -1.07 -9.73 -17.13
N TYR A 46 -0.27 -10.57 -16.50
CA TYR A 46 0.06 -11.90 -17.04
C TYR A 46 -1.15 -12.84 -17.08
N LYS A 47 -2.10 -12.69 -16.17
CA LYS A 47 -3.38 -13.41 -16.23
C LYS A 47 -4.18 -12.99 -17.45
N ALA A 48 -4.25 -11.69 -17.75
CA ALA A 48 -4.96 -11.17 -18.91
C ALA A 48 -4.32 -11.56 -20.26
N GLU A 49 -3.03 -11.87 -20.27
CA GLU A 49 -2.31 -12.35 -21.46
C GLU A 49 -2.54 -13.85 -21.75
N THR A 50 -3.07 -14.63 -20.81
CA THR A 50 -3.30 -16.07 -21.04
C THR A 50 -4.37 -16.34 -22.10
N ALA A 51 -4.19 -17.39 -22.90
CA ALA A 51 -5.21 -17.83 -23.86
C ALA A 51 -6.55 -18.15 -23.18
N ILE A 52 -6.50 -18.78 -21.99
CA ILE A 52 -7.71 -19.12 -21.22
C ILE A 52 -8.50 -17.86 -20.79
N TYR A 53 -7.82 -16.73 -20.55
CA TYR A 53 -8.50 -15.46 -20.25
C TYR A 53 -9.29 -14.96 -21.46
N ALA A 54 -8.72 -15.02 -22.66
CA ALA A 54 -9.41 -14.65 -23.89
C ALA A 54 -10.62 -15.58 -24.17
N ASP A 55 -10.48 -16.87 -23.90
CA ASP A 55 -11.57 -17.84 -24.02
C ASP A 55 -12.70 -17.57 -23.02
N TRP A 56 -12.36 -17.18 -21.79
CA TRP A 56 -13.36 -16.81 -20.77
C TRP A 56 -14.08 -15.50 -21.13
N GLN A 57 -13.33 -14.47 -21.52
CA GLN A 57 -13.89 -13.18 -21.96
C GLN A 57 -14.82 -13.33 -23.17
N SER A 58 -14.53 -14.26 -24.07
CA SER A 58 -15.37 -14.56 -25.24
C SER A 58 -16.52 -15.54 -24.96
N GLY A 59 -16.60 -16.08 -23.73
CA GLY A 59 -17.62 -17.05 -23.31
C GLY A 59 -17.43 -18.45 -23.90
N MET A 60 -16.26 -18.76 -24.46
CA MET A 60 -15.92 -20.09 -24.95
C MET A 60 -15.67 -21.09 -23.80
N VAL A 61 -15.21 -20.59 -22.65
CA VAL A 61 -15.15 -21.34 -21.38
C VAL A 61 -15.95 -20.62 -20.30
N ASP A 62 -16.51 -21.38 -19.37
CA ASP A 62 -17.16 -20.81 -18.19
C ASP A 62 -16.15 -20.40 -17.11
N GLU A 63 -16.63 -19.66 -16.10
CA GLU A 63 -15.79 -19.19 -15.00
C GLU A 63 -15.14 -20.33 -14.21
N VAL A 64 -15.84 -21.47 -14.06
CA VAL A 64 -15.32 -22.61 -13.29
C VAL A 64 -14.14 -23.26 -14.01
N ALA A 65 -14.25 -23.46 -15.32
CA ALA A 65 -13.17 -23.99 -16.15
C ALA A 65 -11.97 -23.05 -16.16
N TYR A 66 -12.20 -21.75 -16.29
CA TYR A 66 -11.16 -20.73 -16.22
C TYR A 66 -10.40 -20.75 -14.88
N GLN A 67 -11.10 -20.74 -13.75
CA GLN A 67 -10.45 -20.80 -12.43
C GLN A 67 -9.72 -22.12 -12.22
N THR A 68 -10.30 -23.25 -12.64
CA THR A 68 -9.66 -24.57 -12.54
C THR A 68 -8.33 -24.63 -13.32
N HIS A 69 -8.26 -23.99 -14.48
CA HIS A 69 -7.02 -23.91 -15.26
C HIS A 69 -5.95 -23.10 -14.53
N LEU A 70 -6.32 -21.95 -13.97
CA LEU A 70 -5.39 -21.12 -13.19
C LEU A 70 -4.92 -21.84 -11.92
N ASP A 71 -5.81 -22.54 -11.21
CA ASP A 71 -5.45 -23.36 -10.05
C ASP A 71 -4.45 -24.45 -10.43
N GLY A 72 -4.57 -25.02 -11.62
CA GLY A 72 -3.60 -25.97 -12.17
C GLY A 72 -2.20 -25.37 -12.33
N LEU A 73 -2.10 -24.16 -12.91
CA LEU A 73 -0.83 -23.44 -13.07
C LEU A 73 -0.24 -23.04 -11.71
N ILE A 74 -1.07 -22.59 -10.77
CA ILE A 74 -0.63 -22.25 -9.40
C ILE A 74 -0.10 -23.50 -8.68
N ALA A 75 -0.78 -24.64 -8.80
CA ALA A 75 -0.33 -25.90 -8.22
C ALA A 75 1.01 -26.37 -8.82
N GLU A 76 1.21 -26.20 -10.13
CA GLU A 76 2.48 -26.49 -10.79
C GLU A 76 3.61 -25.58 -10.28
N ALA A 77 3.37 -24.27 -10.19
CA ALA A 77 4.32 -23.32 -9.61
C ALA A 77 4.71 -23.67 -8.16
N ASN A 78 3.74 -24.01 -7.32
CA ASN A 78 3.99 -24.44 -5.94
C ASN A 78 4.83 -25.72 -5.89
N ALA A 79 4.55 -26.70 -6.76
CA ALA A 79 5.32 -27.94 -6.84
C ALA A 79 6.79 -27.69 -7.24
N ILE A 80 7.05 -26.75 -8.17
CA ILE A 80 8.41 -26.33 -8.54
C ILE A 80 9.13 -25.74 -7.33
N ALA A 81 8.45 -24.83 -6.60
CA ALA A 81 9.01 -24.19 -5.42
C ALA A 81 9.31 -25.21 -4.31
N ASP A 82 8.38 -26.12 -4.02
CA ASP A 82 8.55 -27.19 -3.03
C ASP A 82 9.71 -28.14 -3.35
N GLU A 83 9.87 -28.52 -4.63
CA GLU A 83 10.96 -29.40 -5.06
C GLU A 83 12.34 -28.74 -4.86
N ILE A 84 12.44 -27.46 -5.23
CA ILE A 84 13.70 -26.70 -5.18
C ILE A 84 14.00 -26.17 -3.78
N GLY A 85 13.00 -25.65 -3.06
CA GLY A 85 13.12 -24.97 -1.77
C GLY A 85 14.04 -23.74 -1.81
N CYS A 86 14.45 -23.24 -0.64
CA CYS A 86 15.31 -22.06 -0.49
C CYS A 86 16.81 -22.33 -0.80
N ARG A 87 17.10 -22.88 -1.97
CA ARG A 87 18.44 -23.29 -2.42
C ARG A 87 18.86 -22.51 -3.66
N PRO A 88 20.16 -22.50 -4.05
CA PRO A 88 20.65 -21.75 -5.20
C PRO A 88 19.85 -21.88 -6.51
N PRO A 89 19.22 -23.04 -6.84
CA PRO A 89 18.39 -23.16 -8.04
C PRO A 89 17.09 -22.32 -8.02
N ALA A 90 16.70 -21.73 -6.89
CA ALA A 90 15.58 -20.78 -6.82
C ALA A 90 15.91 -19.41 -7.42
N ALA A 91 17.21 -19.03 -7.44
CA ALA A 91 17.65 -17.70 -7.84
C ALA A 91 17.12 -17.25 -9.21
N PRO A 92 17.12 -18.07 -10.28
CA PRO A 92 16.60 -17.63 -11.57
C PRO A 92 15.11 -17.25 -11.58
N HIS A 93 14.27 -17.90 -10.76
CA HIS A 93 12.84 -17.58 -10.66
C HIS A 93 12.62 -16.24 -9.96
N VAL A 94 13.42 -16.00 -8.92
CA VAL A 94 13.38 -14.79 -8.09
C VAL A 94 13.95 -13.61 -8.86
N ASP A 95 15.08 -13.80 -9.55
CA ASP A 95 15.71 -12.78 -10.39
C ASP A 95 14.82 -12.43 -11.59
N TRP A 96 14.13 -13.42 -12.18
CA TRP A 96 13.15 -13.15 -13.22
C TRP A 96 12.01 -12.27 -12.70
N LEU A 97 11.37 -12.65 -11.59
CA LEU A 97 10.26 -11.85 -11.03
C LEU A 97 10.74 -10.46 -10.62
N ARG A 98 11.90 -10.34 -9.98
CA ARG A 98 12.51 -9.04 -9.66
C ARG A 98 12.72 -8.20 -10.92
N SER A 99 13.19 -8.79 -12.01
CA SER A 99 13.39 -8.06 -13.28
C SER A 99 12.09 -7.51 -13.89
N GLN A 100 10.92 -8.04 -13.51
CA GLN A 100 9.61 -7.53 -13.93
C GLN A 100 9.06 -6.47 -12.96
N ILE A 101 9.40 -6.56 -11.66
CA ILE A 101 9.02 -5.57 -10.65
C ILE A 101 9.82 -4.27 -10.79
N VAL A 102 11.12 -4.38 -11.06
CA VAL A 102 12.05 -3.24 -11.08
C VAL A 102 11.62 -2.12 -12.04
N PRO A 103 11.21 -2.40 -13.28
CA PRO A 103 10.71 -1.37 -14.19
C PRO A 103 9.54 -0.58 -13.60
N LEU A 104 8.55 -1.27 -13.02
CA LEU A 104 7.37 -0.63 -12.44
C LEU A 104 7.74 0.26 -11.26
N LEU A 105 8.56 -0.26 -10.35
CA LEU A 105 8.95 0.43 -9.13
C LEU A 105 9.89 1.61 -9.44
N TYR A 106 10.87 1.41 -10.31
CA TYR A 106 11.84 2.47 -10.63
C TYR A 106 11.20 3.58 -11.47
N THR A 107 10.27 3.26 -12.38
CA THR A 107 9.46 4.28 -13.05
C THR A 107 8.66 5.11 -12.04
N ASP A 108 7.98 4.47 -11.08
CA ASP A 108 7.28 5.18 -9.99
C ASP A 108 8.25 6.08 -9.18
N LEU A 109 9.48 5.61 -8.91
CA LEU A 109 10.50 6.43 -8.24
C LEU A 109 10.91 7.64 -9.08
N VAL A 110 11.21 7.47 -10.37
CA VAL A 110 11.56 8.59 -11.25
C VAL A 110 10.45 9.64 -11.26
N ILE A 111 9.18 9.21 -11.32
CA ILE A 111 8.02 10.10 -11.24
C ILE A 111 7.99 10.84 -9.90
N ALA A 112 8.21 10.14 -8.77
CA ALA A 112 8.25 10.77 -7.45
C ALA A 112 9.40 11.78 -7.28
N PHE A 113 10.54 11.56 -7.93
CA PHE A 113 11.63 12.55 -7.96
C PHE A 113 11.30 13.75 -8.85
N ASP A 114 10.62 13.53 -9.97
CA ASP A 114 10.18 14.58 -10.90
C ASP A 114 9.10 15.51 -10.31
N THR A 115 8.20 14.99 -9.48
CA THR A 115 7.17 15.80 -8.79
C THR A 115 7.74 16.90 -7.90
N GLY A 116 9.01 16.76 -7.48
CA GLY A 116 9.62 17.62 -6.47
C GLY A 116 8.97 17.45 -5.09
N GLY A 117 9.39 18.28 -4.13
CA GLY A 117 8.81 18.29 -2.78
C GLY A 117 9.21 17.11 -1.89
N LEU A 118 10.17 16.28 -2.30
CA LEU A 118 10.74 15.22 -1.45
C LEU A 118 11.67 15.82 -0.38
N SER A 119 11.51 15.35 0.86
CA SER A 119 12.46 15.53 1.95
C SER A 119 13.79 14.83 1.65
N ASP A 120 14.85 15.19 2.38
CA ASP A 120 16.16 14.57 2.19
C ASP A 120 16.17 13.08 2.58
N GLU A 121 15.32 12.67 3.53
CA GLU A 121 15.19 11.26 3.90
C GLU A 121 14.45 10.44 2.83
N GLU A 122 13.38 11.00 2.25
CA GLU A 122 12.69 10.40 1.09
C GLU A 122 13.65 10.24 -0.09
N LYS A 123 14.45 11.26 -0.41
CA LYS A 123 15.49 11.13 -1.45
C LYS A 123 16.52 10.05 -1.11
N ALA A 124 16.99 10.00 0.14
CA ALA A 124 17.95 9.00 0.57
C ALA A 124 17.38 7.57 0.51
N ALA A 125 16.10 7.39 0.82
CA ALA A 125 15.41 6.11 0.69
C ALA A 125 15.34 5.66 -0.78
N GLY A 126 14.95 6.56 -1.69
CA GLY A 126 14.97 6.29 -3.13
C GLY A 126 16.35 5.94 -3.67
N LEU A 127 17.39 6.70 -3.28
CA LEU A 127 18.78 6.42 -3.65
C LEU A 127 19.31 5.10 -3.06
N THR A 128 18.85 4.70 -1.88
CA THR A 128 19.21 3.41 -1.28
C THR A 128 18.69 2.26 -2.15
N TYR A 129 17.44 2.37 -2.61
CA TYR A 129 16.87 1.40 -3.55
C TYR A 129 17.60 1.42 -4.90
N GLU A 130 17.88 2.60 -5.45
CA GLU A 130 18.65 2.74 -6.70
C GLU A 130 20.02 2.04 -6.59
N ASN A 131 20.76 2.24 -5.49
CA ASN A 131 22.04 1.58 -5.26
C ASN A 131 21.92 0.05 -5.18
N MET A 132 20.84 -0.45 -4.55
CA MET A 132 20.55 -1.89 -4.51
C MET A 132 20.36 -2.44 -5.93
N MET A 133 19.63 -1.71 -6.79
CA MET A 133 19.40 -2.11 -8.19
C MET A 133 20.64 -1.98 -9.05
N ALA A 134 21.43 -0.91 -8.89
CA ALA A 134 22.69 -0.75 -9.58
C ALA A 134 23.65 -1.92 -9.28
N SER A 135 23.68 -2.39 -8.03
CA SER A 135 24.46 -3.58 -7.67
C SER A 135 23.92 -4.86 -8.29
N HIS A 136 22.61 -4.99 -8.49
CA HIS A 136 21.98 -6.17 -9.08
C HIS A 136 22.18 -6.24 -10.60
N TYR A 137 21.99 -5.11 -11.31
CA TYR A 137 22.13 -5.02 -12.76
C TYR A 137 23.59 -4.86 -13.21
N GLY A 138 24.49 -4.41 -12.33
CA GLY A 138 25.91 -4.22 -12.63
C GLY A 138 26.12 -3.28 -13.82
N GLU A 139 26.87 -3.73 -14.82
CA GLU A 139 27.17 -2.95 -16.03
C GLU A 139 25.91 -2.62 -16.86
N ASN A 140 24.82 -3.37 -16.69
CA ASN A 140 23.55 -3.13 -17.39
C ASN A 140 22.69 -2.05 -16.71
N TRP A 141 23.13 -1.50 -15.56
CA TRP A 141 22.34 -0.50 -14.83
C TRP A 141 22.13 0.80 -15.60
N PRO A 142 23.17 1.48 -16.15
CA PRO A 142 22.98 2.75 -16.85
C PRO A 142 21.95 2.70 -18.00
N PRO A 143 22.02 1.74 -18.96
CA PRO A 143 21.01 1.68 -20.03
C PRO A 143 19.61 1.30 -19.52
N ALA A 144 19.50 0.50 -18.45
CA ALA A 144 18.21 0.19 -17.84
C ALA A 144 17.59 1.44 -17.19
N ALA A 145 18.38 2.19 -16.43
CA ALA A 145 17.95 3.44 -15.80
C ALA A 145 17.49 4.49 -16.83
N GLU A 146 18.23 4.64 -17.95
CA GLU A 146 17.82 5.51 -19.06
C GLU A 146 16.47 5.08 -19.67
N TYR A 147 16.26 3.77 -19.87
CA TYR A 147 14.99 3.25 -20.36
C TYR A 147 13.83 3.56 -19.40
N PHE A 148 14.00 3.33 -18.10
CA PHE A 148 12.96 3.62 -17.10
C PHE A 148 12.66 5.12 -16.97
N GLN A 149 13.67 5.99 -17.11
CA GLN A 149 13.47 7.43 -17.16
C GLN A 149 12.65 7.85 -18.37
N ALA A 150 12.92 7.27 -19.55
CA ALA A 150 12.14 7.51 -20.75
C ALA A 150 10.70 7.02 -20.61
N ASP A 151 10.50 5.87 -19.95
CA ASP A 151 9.18 5.31 -19.66
C ASP A 151 8.38 6.18 -18.67
N ALA A 152 9.01 6.64 -17.58
CA ALA A 152 8.41 7.59 -16.65
C ALA A 152 7.94 8.87 -17.35
N ALA A 153 8.79 9.44 -18.20
CA ALA A 153 8.44 10.62 -18.98
C ALA A 153 7.31 10.33 -19.99
N ARG A 154 7.22 9.11 -20.53
CA ARG A 154 6.11 8.68 -21.39
C ARG A 154 4.81 8.58 -20.61
N GLN A 155 4.79 7.91 -19.45
CA GLN A 155 3.60 7.76 -18.62
C GLN A 155 3.05 9.12 -18.14
N LEU A 156 3.94 10.06 -17.77
CA LEU A 156 3.52 11.42 -17.40
C LEU A 156 2.86 12.15 -18.59
N ARG A 157 3.43 12.06 -19.79
CA ARG A 157 2.80 12.65 -21.00
C ARG A 157 1.46 12.01 -21.33
N GLU A 158 1.36 10.69 -21.24
CA GLU A 158 0.09 9.98 -21.51
C GLU A 158 -0.99 10.37 -20.50
N ALA A 159 -0.63 10.53 -19.23
CA ALA A 159 -1.54 11.03 -18.20
C ALA A 159 -2.01 12.47 -18.51
N GLN A 160 -1.09 13.35 -18.90
CA GLN A 160 -1.40 14.73 -19.32
C GLN A 160 -2.30 14.80 -20.56
N GLU A 161 -2.02 13.96 -21.56
CA GLU A 161 -2.84 13.86 -22.77
C GLU A 161 -4.25 13.33 -22.45
N GLN A 162 -4.34 12.37 -21.52
CA GLN A 162 -5.61 11.83 -21.06
C GLN A 162 -6.44 12.90 -20.33
N ASP A 163 -5.83 13.66 -19.42
CA ASP A 163 -6.50 14.77 -18.72
C ASP A 163 -6.95 15.85 -19.71
N SER A 164 -6.09 16.22 -20.67
CA SER A 164 -6.42 17.14 -21.76
C SER A 164 -7.56 16.65 -22.67
N ALA A 165 -7.75 15.33 -22.80
CA ALA A 165 -8.84 14.76 -23.59
C ALA A 165 -10.19 14.85 -22.86
N PHE A 166 -10.20 14.87 -21.52
CA PHE A 166 -11.40 15.11 -20.73
C PHE A 166 -11.88 16.57 -20.84
N ASP A 167 -10.96 17.52 -21.01
CA ASP A 167 -11.29 18.95 -21.22
C ASP A 167 -11.99 19.25 -22.55
N VAL A 168 -11.91 18.33 -23.53
CA VAL A 168 -12.47 18.52 -24.88
C VAL A 168 -13.92 18.00 -24.99
N LEU A 169 -14.47 17.37 -23.94
CA LEU A 169 -15.89 16.98 -23.91
C LEU A 169 -16.77 18.20 -23.55
N PRO A 170 -17.49 18.80 -24.52
CA PRO A 170 -18.37 19.89 -24.21
C PRO A 170 -19.69 19.27 -23.72
N ASP A 171 -19.99 19.39 -22.43
CA ASP A 171 -21.34 19.51 -21.82
C ASP A 171 -21.49 18.83 -20.44
N PHE A 172 -20.52 19.01 -19.53
CA PHE A 172 -20.75 18.85 -18.08
C PHE A 172 -20.60 20.20 -17.36
N SER A 173 -21.47 21.14 -17.74
CA SER A 173 -21.50 22.52 -17.21
C SER A 173 -22.10 22.65 -15.79
N PHE A 174 -21.92 21.65 -14.92
CA PHE A 174 -22.41 21.65 -13.53
C PHE A 174 -21.32 21.45 -12.46
N LEU A 175 -20.05 21.33 -12.84
CA LEU A 175 -18.93 21.26 -11.89
C LEU A 175 -18.00 22.45 -12.15
N ASP A 176 -17.84 23.24 -11.10
CA ASP A 176 -17.10 24.49 -10.99
C ASP A 176 -15.63 24.36 -11.44
N ASP A 177 -15.08 25.45 -11.99
CA ASP A 177 -13.72 25.72 -12.52
C ASP A 177 -12.55 24.98 -11.81
N THR A 178 -12.41 23.67 -12.04
CA THR A 178 -11.26 22.86 -11.60
C THR A 178 -10.77 22.03 -12.77
N GLU A 179 -9.58 22.35 -13.29
CA GLU A 179 -8.80 21.45 -14.16
C GLU A 179 -8.75 20.08 -13.47
N TYR A 180 -9.38 19.07 -14.06
CA TYR A 180 -9.39 17.71 -13.51
C TYR A 180 -8.15 16.98 -14.02
N ASP A 181 -6.98 17.27 -13.42
CA ASP A 181 -5.74 16.51 -13.61
C ASP A 181 -5.83 15.12 -12.92
N PHE A 182 -6.86 14.34 -13.23
CA PHE A 182 -7.17 13.11 -12.50
C PHE A 182 -6.13 12.01 -12.76
N ALA A 183 -5.70 11.84 -14.02
CA ALA A 183 -4.72 10.83 -14.39
C ALA A 183 -3.31 11.22 -13.92
N GLU A 184 -2.88 12.47 -14.13
CA GLU A 184 -1.57 12.93 -13.68
C GLU A 184 -1.49 12.91 -12.14
N SER A 185 -2.48 13.45 -11.44
CA SER A 185 -2.52 13.44 -9.98
C SER A 185 -2.56 12.03 -9.40
N ALA A 186 -3.32 11.10 -10.02
CA ALA A 186 -3.34 9.70 -9.61
C ALA A 186 -1.97 9.02 -9.79
N LEU A 187 -1.29 9.29 -10.91
CA LEU A 187 0.05 8.75 -11.19
C LEU A 187 1.08 9.28 -10.18
N ARG A 188 1.10 10.59 -9.93
CA ARG A 188 1.98 11.22 -8.93
C ARG A 188 1.69 10.71 -7.52
N SER A 189 0.40 10.52 -7.17
CA SER A 189 -0.01 9.96 -5.89
C SER A 189 0.43 8.50 -5.72
N LYS A 190 0.37 7.68 -6.78
CA LYS A 190 0.89 6.32 -6.78
C LYS A 190 2.41 6.32 -6.55
N ALA A 191 3.14 7.13 -7.31
CA ALA A 191 4.59 7.28 -7.19
C ALA A 191 5.03 7.67 -5.77
N ALA A 192 4.34 8.64 -5.15
CA ALA A 192 4.59 9.03 -3.76
C ALA A 192 4.33 7.89 -2.77
N ARG A 193 3.28 7.07 -2.96
CA ARG A 193 3.00 5.89 -2.13
C ARG A 193 4.10 4.83 -2.23
N THR A 194 4.69 4.63 -3.42
CA THR A 194 5.81 3.71 -3.62
C THR A 194 7.02 4.14 -2.78
N LEU A 195 7.38 5.43 -2.83
CA LEU A 195 8.48 5.97 -2.04
C LEU A 195 8.23 5.88 -0.53
N ASN A 196 7.01 6.22 -0.10
CA ASN A 196 6.57 6.08 1.28
C ASN A 196 6.67 4.64 1.79
N SER A 197 6.35 3.65 0.95
CA SER A 197 6.47 2.23 1.29
C SER A 197 7.93 1.81 1.50
N ILE A 198 8.84 2.31 0.65
CA ILE A 198 10.29 2.07 0.81
C ILE A 198 10.80 2.72 2.10
N LEU A 199 10.44 3.98 2.35
CA LEU A 199 10.83 4.69 3.57
C LEU A 199 10.31 3.98 4.83
N PHE A 200 9.07 3.53 4.81
CA PHE A 200 8.46 2.78 5.91
C PHE A 200 9.20 1.46 6.18
N GLU A 201 9.51 0.67 5.14
CA GLU A 201 10.24 -0.58 5.31
C GLU A 201 11.67 -0.34 5.83
N ILE A 202 12.36 0.71 5.37
CA ILE A 202 13.65 1.12 5.93
C ILE A 202 13.52 1.51 7.41
N ALA A 203 12.47 2.26 7.78
CA ALA A 203 12.23 2.65 9.17
C ALA A 203 11.98 1.43 10.08
N VAL A 204 11.27 0.42 9.58
CA VAL A 204 11.06 -0.88 10.24
C VAL A 204 12.39 -1.63 10.41
N GLU A 205 13.19 -1.73 9.35
CA GLU A 205 14.47 -2.46 9.40
C GLU A 205 15.51 -1.82 10.30
N ARG A 206 15.50 -0.49 10.44
CA ARG A 206 16.36 0.24 11.40
C ARG A 206 16.06 -0.13 12.86
N GLN A 207 14.93 -0.76 13.14
CA GLN A 207 14.54 -1.22 14.48
C GLN A 207 14.74 -2.74 14.65
N ASP A 208 15.49 -3.39 13.77
CA ASP A 208 15.66 -4.85 13.72
C ASP A 208 14.32 -5.61 13.58
N LEU A 209 13.34 -4.97 12.91
CA LEU A 209 12.04 -5.54 12.58
C LEU A 209 11.95 -5.82 11.07
N HIS A 210 10.97 -6.64 10.68
CA HIS A 210 10.71 -6.99 9.28
C HIS A 210 9.23 -6.90 8.94
N LEU A 211 8.93 -6.48 7.71
CA LEU A 211 7.59 -6.55 7.15
C LEU A 211 7.40 -7.86 6.41
N ARG A 212 6.38 -8.64 6.77
CA ARG A 212 6.08 -9.90 6.10
C ARG A 212 4.58 -10.14 5.94
N PRO A 213 4.14 -10.86 4.90
CA PRO A 213 2.81 -11.44 4.90
C PRO A 213 2.63 -12.32 6.15
N GLY A 214 1.51 -12.18 6.84
CA GLY A 214 1.19 -13.02 7.99
C GLY A 214 1.04 -14.49 7.59
N PHE A 215 1.50 -15.39 8.46
CA PHE A 215 1.49 -16.83 8.19
C PHE A 215 0.07 -17.40 8.29
N GLY A 216 -0.50 -17.83 7.16
CA GLY A 216 -1.78 -18.53 7.05
C GLY A 216 -2.17 -18.75 5.57
N GLU A 217 -3.16 -19.62 5.30
CA GLU A 217 -3.61 -19.98 3.93
C GLU A 217 -4.11 -18.81 3.06
N ARG A 218 -4.17 -17.58 3.60
CA ARG A 218 -4.76 -16.42 2.92
C ARG A 218 -3.90 -15.17 3.15
N GLY A 219 -2.89 -15.00 2.30
CA GLY A 219 -1.97 -13.86 2.28
C GLY A 219 -2.64 -12.50 2.07
N GLY A 220 -3.25 -11.95 3.11
CA GLY A 220 -3.99 -10.68 3.06
C GLY A 220 -3.68 -9.69 4.17
N ILE A 221 -2.86 -10.05 5.16
CA ILE A 221 -2.41 -9.18 6.25
C ILE A 221 -0.88 -9.10 6.19
N VAL A 222 -0.34 -7.89 6.30
CA VAL A 222 1.11 -7.69 6.48
C VAL A 222 1.36 -7.49 7.95
N GLU A 223 2.30 -8.24 8.51
CA GLU A 223 2.75 -8.19 9.90
C GLU A 223 4.09 -7.46 10.01
N ILE A 224 4.28 -6.77 11.12
CA ILE A 224 5.58 -6.39 11.64
C ILE A 224 6.06 -7.55 12.51
N GLN A 225 7.19 -8.15 12.13
CA GLN A 225 7.80 -9.27 12.84
C GLN A 225 9.13 -8.85 13.47
N GLY A 226 9.39 -9.31 14.68
CA GLY A 226 10.65 -9.10 15.39
C GLY A 226 11.57 -10.32 15.33
N ALA A 227 12.42 -10.45 16.34
CA ALA A 227 13.33 -11.58 16.48
C ALA A 227 12.59 -12.93 16.38
N TYR A 228 13.22 -13.89 15.69
CA TYR A 228 12.67 -15.22 15.44
C TYR A 228 11.34 -15.25 14.65
N ASN A 229 11.04 -14.21 13.86
CA ASN A 229 9.82 -14.10 13.06
C ASN A 229 8.53 -14.12 13.90
N ILE A 230 8.58 -13.62 15.13
CA ILE A 230 7.41 -13.49 15.98
C ILE A 230 6.67 -12.21 15.59
N ALA A 231 5.38 -12.34 15.25
CA ALA A 231 4.50 -11.21 14.96
C ALA A 231 4.39 -10.27 16.18
N VAL A 232 4.67 -9.00 15.96
CA VAL A 232 4.60 -7.92 16.96
C VAL A 232 3.32 -7.12 16.78
N ALA A 233 2.94 -6.87 15.53
CA ALA A 233 1.72 -6.13 15.20
C ALA A 233 1.29 -6.42 13.75
N ASP A 234 0.00 -6.32 13.49
CA ASP A 234 -0.54 -6.37 12.13
C ASP A 234 -0.65 -4.96 11.57
N ILE A 235 -0.26 -4.75 10.32
CA ILE A 235 -0.40 -3.46 9.65
C ILE A 235 -1.85 -3.26 9.24
N TRP A 236 -2.44 -2.19 9.75
CA TRP A 236 -3.71 -1.67 9.26
C TRP A 236 -3.48 -0.67 8.10
N ARG A 237 -2.56 0.28 8.28
CA ARG A 237 -2.15 1.23 7.22
C ARG A 237 -0.63 1.39 7.20
N SER A 238 -0.05 1.21 6.01
CA SER A 238 1.39 1.22 5.79
C SER A 238 1.90 2.61 5.42
N GLY A 239 2.70 3.21 6.31
CA GLY A 239 3.62 4.29 5.96
C GLY A 239 3.03 5.53 5.28
N GLU A 240 1.83 5.96 5.67
CA GLU A 240 1.16 7.09 5.04
C GLU A 240 1.70 8.44 5.54
N THR A 241 1.47 9.47 4.74
CA THR A 241 1.82 10.84 5.09
C THR A 241 0.58 11.58 5.60
N PHE A 242 0.72 12.20 6.78
CA PHE A 242 -0.29 13.00 7.45
C PHE A 242 0.23 14.42 7.65
N ALA A 243 -0.63 15.43 7.65
CA ALA A 243 -0.23 16.80 7.93
C ALA A 243 -0.48 17.15 9.41
N LEU A 244 0.47 17.86 10.01
CA LEU A 244 0.34 18.45 11.34
C LEU A 244 -0.71 19.56 11.32
N LEU A 245 -1.48 19.63 12.39
CA LEU A 245 -2.55 20.60 12.51
C LEU A 245 -2.04 22.04 12.55
N GLU A 246 -0.89 22.26 13.19
CA GLU A 246 -0.34 23.58 13.46
C GLU A 246 0.10 24.34 12.19
N ASP A 247 0.77 23.65 11.26
CA ASP A 247 1.43 24.30 10.12
C ASP A 247 1.33 23.50 8.81
N GLY A 248 0.66 22.36 8.81
CA GLY A 248 0.55 21.48 7.64
C GLY A 248 1.80 20.68 7.33
N THR A 249 2.83 20.71 8.20
CA THR A 249 4.04 19.89 8.00
C THR A 249 3.68 18.41 7.88
N ARG A 250 4.31 17.72 6.93
CA ARG A 250 4.07 16.31 6.66
C ARG A 250 4.84 15.40 7.63
N ILE A 251 4.13 14.46 8.23
CA ILE A 251 4.61 13.42 9.15
C ILE A 251 4.29 12.06 8.52
N HIS A 252 5.20 11.10 8.65
CA HIS A 252 4.91 9.73 8.25
C HIS A 252 4.47 8.90 9.44
N ALA A 253 3.40 8.12 9.26
CA ALA A 253 2.92 7.22 10.29
C ALA A 253 2.38 5.92 9.71
N ALA A 254 2.54 4.85 10.47
CA ALA A 254 1.89 3.57 10.23
C ALA A 254 0.90 3.29 11.35
N LEU A 255 -0.24 2.71 10.99
CA LEU A 255 -1.23 2.24 11.95
C LEU A 255 -1.18 0.73 12.00
N THR A 256 -1.10 0.21 13.22
CA THR A 256 -0.95 -1.21 13.47
C THR A 256 -1.94 -1.67 14.53
N VAL A 257 -2.29 -2.95 14.49
CA VAL A 257 -3.13 -3.61 15.49
C VAL A 257 -2.25 -4.59 16.25
N LEU A 258 -2.15 -4.40 17.56
CA LEU A 258 -1.40 -5.32 18.41
C LEU A 258 -2.19 -6.64 18.60
N PRO A 259 -1.54 -7.74 18.98
CA PRO A 259 -2.20 -9.04 19.17
C PRO A 259 -3.40 -9.00 20.13
N PHE A 260 -3.40 -8.08 21.09
CA PHE A 260 -4.49 -7.88 22.06
C PHE A 260 -5.58 -6.89 21.59
N GLY A 261 -5.48 -6.36 20.38
CA GLY A 261 -6.53 -5.57 19.72
C GLY A 261 -6.47 -4.05 19.94
N SER A 262 -5.47 -3.52 20.65
CA SER A 262 -5.24 -2.07 20.66
C SER A 262 -4.58 -1.62 19.36
N ILE A 263 -4.82 -0.35 19.01
CA ILE A 263 -4.27 0.26 17.80
C ILE A 263 -3.08 1.12 18.18
N ARG A 264 -1.94 0.89 17.53
CA ARG A 264 -0.72 1.66 17.72
C ARG A 264 -0.41 2.49 16.49
N VAL A 265 -0.18 3.79 16.72
CA VAL A 265 0.25 4.77 15.72
C VAL A 265 1.75 4.94 15.88
N MET A 266 2.50 4.40 14.90
CA MET A 266 3.95 4.42 14.87
C MET A 266 4.41 5.54 13.94
N VAL A 267 4.98 6.60 14.50
CA VAL A 267 5.48 7.74 13.72
C VAL A 267 6.94 7.51 13.33
N PHE A 268 7.32 7.93 12.13
CA PHE A 268 8.68 7.84 11.61
C PHE A 268 9.02 8.98 10.65
N GLY A 269 10.29 9.04 10.24
CA GLY A 269 10.80 10.07 9.33
C GLY A 269 11.37 11.30 10.07
N PRO A 270 11.82 12.32 9.33
CA PRO A 270 12.67 13.38 9.88
C PRO A 270 11.89 14.35 10.78
N GLU A 271 10.59 14.49 10.51
CA GLU A 271 9.70 15.38 11.24
C GLU A 271 9.05 14.69 12.45
N ALA A 272 9.30 13.39 12.69
CA ALA A 272 8.62 12.61 13.73
C ALA A 272 8.85 13.14 15.15
N GLU A 273 10.04 13.66 15.44
CA GLU A 273 10.40 14.21 16.76
C GLU A 273 9.52 15.39 17.18
N ARG A 274 8.91 16.10 16.22
CA ARG A 274 8.00 17.22 16.49
C ARG A 274 6.77 16.79 17.29
N LEU A 275 6.43 15.51 17.26
CA LEU A 275 5.33 14.93 18.05
C LEU A 275 5.74 14.44 19.44
N ALA A 276 7.01 14.57 19.86
CA ALA A 276 7.46 14.08 21.17
C ALA A 276 6.74 14.73 22.37
N GLY A 277 6.27 15.99 22.21
CA GLY A 277 5.45 16.71 23.20
C GLY A 277 3.96 16.81 22.82
N GLY A 278 3.56 16.14 21.74
CA GLY A 278 2.27 16.31 21.08
C GLY A 278 1.27 15.20 21.35
N GLY A 279 0.38 14.97 20.40
CA GLY A 279 -0.53 13.82 20.45
C GLY A 279 -1.32 13.58 19.18
N VAL A 280 -1.97 12.41 19.16
CA VAL A 280 -2.77 11.93 18.03
C VAL A 280 -4.21 11.73 18.50
N SER A 281 -5.16 12.26 17.73
CA SER A 281 -6.58 12.04 17.95
C SER A 281 -7.19 11.25 16.80
N TYR A 282 -8.08 10.33 17.11
CA TYR A 282 -8.92 9.63 16.15
C TYR A 282 -10.36 10.12 16.29
N LEU A 283 -10.95 10.61 15.20
CA LEU A 283 -12.33 11.09 15.15
C LEU A 283 -13.17 10.11 14.33
N LEU A 284 -14.29 9.65 14.89
CA LEU A 284 -15.19 8.70 14.26
C LEU A 284 -16.65 9.13 14.46
N PRO A 285 -17.43 9.38 13.39
CA PRO A 285 -18.83 9.79 13.48
C PRO A 285 -19.70 8.66 14.07
N GLU A 286 -20.48 9.00 15.10
CA GLU A 286 -21.41 8.07 15.73
C GLU A 286 -22.69 7.88 14.91
N GLY A 287 -23.26 6.67 14.96
CA GLY A 287 -24.55 6.36 14.36
C GLY A 287 -24.53 6.18 12.84
N PRO A 288 -25.69 5.94 12.21
CA PRO A 288 -25.80 5.79 10.76
C PRO A 288 -25.50 7.12 10.03
N LEU A 289 -25.29 7.05 8.72
CA LEU A 289 -25.25 8.24 7.86
C LEU A 289 -26.54 9.06 8.07
N PRO A 290 -26.46 10.37 8.40
CA PRO A 290 -27.66 11.16 8.65
C PRO A 290 -28.57 11.27 7.42
N GLU A 291 -29.87 11.37 7.65
CA GLU A 291 -30.84 11.63 6.58
C GLU A 291 -30.50 12.95 5.86
N GLY A 292 -30.50 12.92 4.53
CA GLY A 292 -30.18 14.07 3.69
C GLY A 292 -28.82 14.01 3.00
N PHE A 293 -27.92 13.11 3.43
CA PHE A 293 -26.67 12.84 2.72
C PHE A 293 -26.79 11.58 1.85
N SER A 294 -26.29 11.66 0.62
CA SER A 294 -26.26 10.56 -0.33
C SER A 294 -25.05 9.64 -0.14
N SER A 295 -23.98 10.12 0.50
CA SER A 295 -22.76 9.36 0.75
C SER A 295 -21.99 9.82 1.99
N GLU A 296 -21.13 8.95 2.52
CA GLU A 296 -20.18 9.29 3.60
C GLU A 296 -19.22 10.42 3.22
N THR A 297 -18.81 10.49 1.95
CA THR A 297 -17.91 11.54 1.45
C THR A 297 -18.59 12.90 1.49
N GLU A 298 -19.87 12.96 1.11
CA GLU A 298 -20.68 14.17 1.19
C GLU A 298 -20.85 14.61 2.65
N PHE A 299 -21.15 13.67 3.55
CA PHE A 299 -21.25 13.98 4.97
C PHE A 299 -19.92 14.44 5.56
N TYR A 300 -18.79 13.81 5.21
CA TYR A 300 -17.46 14.20 5.68
C TYR A 300 -17.09 15.64 5.32
N ALA A 301 -17.56 16.15 4.19
CA ALA A 301 -17.38 17.55 3.79
C ALA A 301 -18.25 18.53 4.61
N ASP A 302 -19.30 18.04 5.28
CA ASP A 302 -20.21 18.85 6.09
C ASP A 302 -19.65 19.13 7.50
N PRO A 303 -19.75 20.37 8.01
CA PRO A 303 -19.40 20.71 9.38
C PRO A 303 -20.01 19.77 10.44
N ALA A 304 -21.22 19.27 10.24
CA ALA A 304 -21.93 18.41 11.17
C ALA A 304 -21.21 17.06 11.40
N TRP A 305 -20.38 16.59 10.45
CA TRP A 305 -19.63 15.36 10.61
C TRP A 305 -18.72 15.40 11.84
N ARG A 306 -17.93 16.46 11.98
CA ARG A 306 -17.03 16.63 13.15
C ARG A 306 -17.80 16.83 14.45
N GLN A 307 -19.00 17.40 14.40
CA GLN A 307 -19.86 17.54 15.57
C GLN A 307 -20.46 16.20 16.04
N SER A 308 -20.67 15.27 15.10
CA SER A 308 -21.15 13.92 15.37
C SER A 308 -20.05 12.93 15.77
N ALA A 309 -18.78 13.32 15.68
CA ALA A 309 -17.65 12.43 15.89
C ALA A 309 -17.31 12.24 17.37
N SER A 310 -17.24 10.98 17.81
CA SER A 310 -16.50 10.63 19.02
C SER A 310 -15.02 10.93 18.80
N ARG A 311 -14.37 11.35 19.88
CA ARG A 311 -12.93 11.62 19.89
C ARG A 311 -12.23 10.61 20.78
N PHE A 312 -11.28 9.88 20.21
CA PHE A 312 -10.39 8.97 20.94
C PHE A 312 -8.99 9.58 20.96
N GLU A 313 -8.45 9.80 22.16
CA GLU A 313 -7.14 10.41 22.34
C GLU A 313 -6.08 9.33 22.57
N ALA A 314 -5.08 9.30 21.69
CA ALA A 314 -3.98 8.37 21.84
C ALA A 314 -3.05 8.80 22.98
N THR A 315 -2.54 7.81 23.71
CA THR A 315 -1.56 8.02 24.78
C THR A 315 -0.16 7.78 24.24
N LEU A 316 0.78 8.69 24.49
CA LEU A 316 2.19 8.46 24.20
C LEU A 316 2.70 7.30 25.06
N ILE A 317 3.33 6.32 24.43
CA ILE A 317 3.92 5.16 25.10
C ILE A 317 5.44 5.22 25.02
N ASP A 318 6.10 4.68 26.04
CA ASP A 318 7.57 4.67 26.18
C ASP A 318 8.23 3.47 25.46
N ASP A 319 7.48 2.83 24.54
CA ASP A 319 7.98 1.74 23.71
C ASP A 319 8.69 2.31 22.48
N PRO A 320 9.88 1.78 22.10
CA PRO A 320 10.49 2.14 20.83
C PRO A 320 9.58 1.73 19.66
N CYS A 321 9.35 2.68 18.76
CA CYS A 321 8.66 2.45 17.48
C CYS A 321 9.62 2.76 16.33
N LEU A 322 9.14 3.29 15.22
CA LEU A 322 9.87 3.33 13.94
C LEU A 322 10.81 4.54 13.83
N GLY A 323 11.58 4.81 14.89
CA GLY A 323 12.49 5.96 14.97
C GLY A 323 11.85 7.27 15.40
N GLY A 324 10.56 7.27 15.73
CA GLY A 324 9.83 8.42 16.30
C GLY A 324 8.96 8.05 17.51
N PRO A 325 8.21 9.03 18.06
CA PRO A 325 7.27 8.81 19.14
C PRO A 325 6.19 7.80 18.77
N CYS A 326 5.69 7.08 19.76
CA CYS A 326 4.68 6.07 19.56
C CYS A 326 3.43 6.33 20.38
N PHE A 327 2.27 6.15 19.78
CA PHE A 327 1.00 6.42 20.42
C PHE A 327 0.11 5.18 20.40
N GLU A 328 -0.62 4.95 21.48
CA GLU A 328 -1.61 3.88 21.57
C GLU A 328 -3.00 4.48 21.71
N LEU A 329 -3.90 4.12 20.81
CA LEU A 329 -5.31 4.51 20.89
C LEU A 329 -6.00 3.70 22.02
N PRO A 330 -6.98 4.31 22.70
CA PRO A 330 -7.79 3.63 23.71
C PRO A 330 -8.39 2.33 23.17
N TYR A 331 -8.45 1.29 24.02
CA TYR A 331 -8.92 -0.06 23.63
C TYR A 331 -10.34 -0.06 23.02
N ASP A 332 -11.21 0.82 23.51
CA ASP A 332 -12.57 0.99 23.01
C ASP A 332 -12.64 1.57 21.59
N THR A 333 -11.56 2.17 21.09
CA THR A 333 -11.47 2.68 19.70
C THR A 333 -11.72 1.58 18.67
N MET A 334 -11.10 0.40 18.85
CA MET A 334 -11.33 -0.74 17.94
C MET A 334 -12.79 -1.18 17.98
N THR A 335 -13.40 -1.24 19.17
CA THR A 335 -14.81 -1.59 19.31
C THR A 335 -15.72 -0.56 18.63
N ALA A 336 -15.40 0.73 18.75
CA ALA A 336 -16.15 1.80 18.10
C ALA A 336 -16.06 1.71 16.57
N ILE A 337 -14.87 1.47 16.03
CA ILE A 337 -14.65 1.27 14.59
C ILE A 337 -15.50 0.10 14.07
N MET A 338 -15.44 -1.06 14.74
CA MET A 338 -16.17 -2.25 14.33
C MET A 338 -17.70 -2.03 14.38
N ARG A 339 -18.19 -1.23 15.33
CA ARG A 339 -19.62 -0.86 15.42
C ARG A 339 -20.06 0.14 14.36
N ALA A 340 -19.19 1.07 13.98
CA ALA A 340 -19.51 2.09 12.99
C ALA A 340 -19.68 1.48 11.60
N GLY A 341 -18.90 0.44 11.28
CA GLY A 341 -18.99 -0.31 10.03
C GLY A 341 -17.88 0.04 9.02
N GLU A 342 -17.67 -0.84 8.06
CA GLU A 342 -16.53 -0.83 7.13
C GLU A 342 -16.44 0.46 6.29
N GLY A 343 -17.59 0.98 5.85
CA GLY A 343 -17.67 2.12 4.95
C GLY A 343 -17.49 3.49 5.61
N ARG A 344 -17.39 3.56 6.94
CA ARG A 344 -17.37 4.83 7.67
C ARG A 344 -16.04 5.55 7.48
N LEU A 345 -16.13 6.83 7.12
CA LEU A 345 -14.97 7.70 7.16
C LEU A 345 -14.65 8.02 8.62
N ALA A 346 -13.36 8.03 8.92
CA ALA A 346 -12.79 8.51 10.16
C ALA A 346 -11.66 9.49 9.84
N GLN A 347 -11.13 10.14 10.86
CA GLN A 347 -10.08 11.13 10.70
C GLN A 347 -9.00 10.97 11.76
N LEU A 348 -7.73 10.99 11.33
CA LEU A 348 -6.59 11.12 12.23
C LEU A 348 -6.14 12.58 12.27
N VAL A 349 -5.81 13.05 13.47
CA VAL A 349 -5.27 14.40 13.67
C VAL A 349 -3.99 14.30 14.46
N PHE A 350 -2.91 14.82 13.88
CA PHE A 350 -1.61 14.93 14.51
C PHE A 350 -1.39 16.36 15.00
N ARG A 351 -0.96 16.52 16.25
CA ARG A 351 -0.74 17.82 16.89
C ARG A 351 0.60 17.81 17.60
N GLU A 352 1.41 18.82 17.35
CA GLU A 352 2.65 19.05 18.12
C GLU A 352 2.37 19.48 19.55
N ASN A 353 1.25 20.19 19.73
CA ASN A 353 0.86 20.71 21.02
C ASN A 353 -0.59 20.33 21.32
N LEU A 354 -0.78 19.55 22.38
CA LEU A 354 -2.12 19.13 22.81
C LEU A 354 -3.06 20.29 23.14
N SER A 355 -2.52 21.48 23.41
CA SER A 355 -3.30 22.71 23.62
C SER A 355 -3.80 23.36 22.33
N THR A 356 -3.28 22.98 21.16
CA THR A 356 -3.83 23.38 19.85
C THR A 356 -5.24 22.83 19.73
N PRO A 357 -6.28 23.70 19.66
CA PRO A 357 -7.64 23.24 19.52
C PRO A 357 -7.83 22.64 18.12
N LEU A 358 -8.70 21.63 18.04
CA LEU A 358 -9.17 21.16 16.73
C LEU A 358 -9.87 22.34 16.02
N PRO A 359 -9.69 22.47 14.69
CA PRO A 359 -10.33 23.52 13.92
C PRO A 359 -11.85 23.38 14.06
N PRO A 360 -12.60 24.50 14.06
CA PRO A 360 -14.04 24.45 14.18
C PRO A 360 -14.64 23.63 13.03
N PRO A 361 -15.79 22.97 13.27
CA PRO A 361 -16.44 22.19 12.23
C PRO A 361 -16.77 23.07 11.02
N GLY A 362 -16.48 22.59 9.80
CA GLY A 362 -16.82 23.28 8.55
C GLY A 362 -15.70 24.09 7.91
N GLU A 363 -14.58 24.29 8.59
CA GLU A 363 -13.40 24.86 7.95
C GLU A 363 -12.62 23.78 7.20
N PRO A 364 -12.39 23.92 5.88
CA PRO A 364 -11.48 23.06 5.15
C PRO A 364 -10.10 23.20 5.78
N ASN A 365 -9.50 22.09 6.21
CA ASN A 365 -8.14 22.09 6.70
C ASN A 365 -7.40 20.89 6.10
N ALA A 366 -6.33 21.17 5.37
CA ALA A 366 -5.52 20.17 4.67
C ALA A 366 -4.82 19.19 5.64
N ALA A 367 -4.73 19.52 6.92
CA ALA A 367 -4.23 18.64 7.98
C ALA A 367 -5.24 17.56 8.41
N LEU A 368 -6.45 17.55 7.86
CA LEU A 368 -7.49 16.60 8.19
C LEU A 368 -7.47 15.45 7.18
N THR A 369 -6.74 14.37 7.50
CA THR A 369 -6.61 13.22 6.62
C THR A 369 -7.75 12.21 6.84
N PRO A 370 -8.62 11.98 5.84
CA PRO A 370 -9.65 10.96 5.93
C PRO A 370 -9.02 9.56 5.87
N ILE A 371 -9.56 8.65 6.66
CA ILE A 371 -9.15 7.25 6.68
C ILE A 371 -10.38 6.34 6.70
N ARG A 372 -10.26 5.16 6.08
CA ARG A 372 -11.30 4.13 6.09
C ARG A 372 -10.79 2.87 6.81
N PRO A 373 -11.60 2.25 7.67
CA PRO A 373 -11.21 1.03 8.39
C PRO A 373 -11.36 -0.25 7.56
N THR A 374 -11.58 -0.19 6.25
CA THR A 374 -11.79 -1.35 5.35
C THR A 374 -10.82 -2.51 5.61
N ALA A 375 -9.52 -2.20 5.74
CA ALA A 375 -8.51 -3.23 6.03
C ALA A 375 -8.65 -3.88 7.43
N LEU A 376 -9.21 -3.20 8.43
CA LEU A 376 -9.52 -3.79 9.74
C LEU A 376 -10.67 -4.79 9.67
N PHE A 377 -11.70 -4.50 8.88
CA PHE A 377 -12.83 -5.41 8.68
C PHE A 377 -12.38 -6.66 7.94
N ARG A 378 -11.59 -6.51 6.86
CA ARG A 378 -10.97 -7.64 6.16
C ARG A 378 -10.11 -8.50 7.10
N ARG A 379 -9.35 -7.87 8.00
CA ARG A 379 -8.61 -8.57 9.05
C ARG A 379 -9.54 -9.36 9.97
N ALA A 380 -10.62 -8.76 10.46
CA ALA A 380 -11.58 -9.42 11.34
C ALA A 380 -12.26 -10.62 10.64
N GLU A 381 -12.60 -10.50 9.35
CA GLU A 381 -13.13 -11.59 8.54
C GLU A 381 -12.12 -12.74 8.37
N ILE A 382 -10.85 -12.40 8.09
CA ILE A 382 -9.78 -13.40 7.97
C ILE A 382 -9.63 -14.16 9.30
N LEU A 383 -9.58 -13.44 10.43
CA LEU A 383 -9.44 -14.08 11.75
C LEU A 383 -10.66 -14.92 12.13
N ALA A 384 -11.87 -14.44 11.85
CA ALA A 384 -13.09 -15.19 12.12
C ALA A 384 -13.23 -16.48 11.27
N ALA A 385 -12.57 -16.54 10.11
CA ALA A 385 -12.53 -17.75 9.28
C ALA A 385 -11.54 -18.81 9.78
N LEU A 386 -10.67 -18.48 10.75
CA LEU A 386 -9.67 -19.37 11.33
C LEU A 386 -10.15 -20.06 12.63
N ASP A 387 -11.18 -19.50 13.28
CA ASP A 387 -11.87 -20.09 14.44
C ASP A 387 -12.96 -21.08 14.01
#